data_AF-A0A9W6CS61-F1
#
_entry.id   AF-A0A9W6CS61-F1
#
_cell.length_a   1.000
_cell.length_b   1.000
_cell.length_c   1.000
_cell.angle_alpha   90.00
_cell.angle_beta   90.00
_cell.angle_gamma   90.00
#
_symmetry.space_group_name_H-M   'P 1'
#
loop_
_entity.id
_entity.type
_entity.pdbx_description
1 polymer ?
#
loop_
_entity_poly.entity_id
_entity_poly.type
_entity_poly.pdbx_seq_one_letter_code
_entity_poly.pdbx_strand_id
1 'polypeptide(L)' 'MIVVSSRGGIFTSGSPYAAFDHQEGHLTAFFSFLGVKDVHFVRAEGLALGEEMQKRALEAAQAQIQTLAA' A
#
# COMPACT_ATOMS: atom_id res chain seq x y z
N MET A 1 4.81 -7.80 -10.64
CA MET A 1 4.44 -8.49 -9.37
C MET A 1 3.62 -7.55 -8.52
N ILE A 2 2.63 -8.05 -7.78
CA ILE A 2 1.75 -7.21 -6.93
C ILE A 2 1.98 -7.54 -5.46
N VAL A 3 2.24 -6.51 -4.66
CA VAL A 3 2.25 -6.57 -3.20
C VAL A 3 0.98 -5.90 -2.68
N VAL A 4 0.15 -6.66 -1.97
CA VAL A 4 -1.06 -6.13 -1.33
C VAL A 4 -0.79 -5.97 0.17
N SER A 5 -1.05 -4.79 0.71
CA SER A 5 -0.83 -4.50 2.13
C SER A 5 -1.97 -3.70 2.76
N SER A 6 -2.12 -3.85 4.06
CA SER A 6 -3.08 -3.10 4.89
C SER A 6 -2.37 -2.43 6.05
N ARG A 7 -2.86 -1.25 6.45
CA ARG A 7 -2.25 -0.44 7.52
C ARG A 7 -3.31 0.25 8.35
N GLY A 8 -3.13 0.23 9.67
CA GLY A 8 -4.03 0.94 10.60
C GLY A 8 -3.92 2.46 10.48
N GLY A 9 -2.69 2.97 10.30
CA GLY A 9 -2.40 4.39 10.08
C GLY A 9 -2.21 4.76 8.61
N ILE A 10 -1.85 6.02 8.37
CA ILE A 10 -1.60 6.60 7.04
C ILE A 10 -0.11 6.97 6.95
N PHE A 11 0.62 6.32 6.05
CA PHE A 11 2.06 6.51 5.83
C PHE A 11 2.37 6.91 4.38
N THR A 12 1.34 7.12 3.57
CA THR A 12 1.42 7.75 2.25
C THR A 12 2.10 9.13 2.28
N SER A 13 2.71 9.50 1.16
CA SER A 13 3.25 10.84 0.93
C SER A 13 2.22 11.92 1.28
N GLY A 14 2.64 12.92 2.07
CA GLY A 14 1.76 13.97 2.59
C GLY A 14 1.27 13.73 4.02
N SER A 15 1.39 12.51 4.55
CA SER A 15 1.19 12.23 5.98
C SER A 15 2.38 12.74 6.81
N PRO A 16 2.17 13.25 8.05
CA PRO A 16 3.23 13.49 9.03
C PRO A 16 4.06 12.24 9.33
N TYR A 17 3.48 11.06 9.08
CA TYR A 17 4.08 9.77 9.35
C TYR A 17 4.75 9.13 8.13
N ALA A 18 4.84 9.83 6.99
CA ALA A 18 5.37 9.25 5.75
C ALA A 18 6.78 8.66 5.88
N ALA A 19 7.63 9.28 6.72
CA ALA A 19 8.97 8.79 6.99
C ALA A 19 9.02 7.44 7.77
N PHE A 20 7.90 7.02 8.36
CA PHE A 20 7.79 5.74 9.07
C PHE A 20 7.36 4.58 8.16
N ASP A 21 7.15 4.79 6.85
CA ASP A 21 6.97 3.69 5.90
C ASP A 21 8.29 2.99 5.60
N HIS A 22 8.63 2.01 6.44
CA HIS A 22 9.77 1.13 6.19
C HIS A 22 9.40 -0.07 5.33
N GLN A 23 8.11 -0.40 5.21
CA GLN A 23 7.64 -1.62 4.57
C GLN A 23 7.82 -1.55 3.05
N GLU A 24 7.30 -0.50 2.40
CA GLU A 24 7.36 -0.38 0.93
C GLU A 24 8.79 -0.16 0.43
N GLY A 25 9.56 0.68 1.13
CA GLY A 25 10.97 0.90 0.82
C GLY A 25 11.79 -0.39 0.91
N HIS A 26 11.62 -1.15 1.99
CA HIS A 26 12.32 -2.43 2.18
C HIS A 26 11.95 -3.46 1.10
N LEU A 27 10.66 -3.66 0.84
CA LEU A 27 10.21 -4.64 -0.15
C LEU A 27 10.66 -4.26 -1.56
N THR A 28 10.59 -2.98 -1.92
CA THR A 28 11.10 -2.48 -3.21
C THR A 28 12.57 -2.80 -3.37
N ALA A 29 13.39 -2.49 -2.37
CA ALA A 29 14.83 -2.76 -2.40
C ALA A 29 15.15 -4.26 -2.46
N PHE A 30 14.47 -5.06 -1.62
CA PHE A 30 14.66 -6.50 -1.54
C PHE A 30 14.30 -7.19 -2.88
N PHE A 31 13.15 -6.88 -3.45
CA PHE A 31 12.73 -7.49 -4.72
C PHE A 31 13.58 -7.00 -5.90
N SER A 32 13.98 -5.73 -5.91
CA SER A 32 14.93 -5.21 -6.90
C SER A 32 16.28 -5.93 -6.84
N PHE A 33 16.77 -6.23 -5.64
CA PHE A 33 17.99 -7.02 -5.44
C PHE A 33 17.86 -8.45 -6.02
N LEU A 34 16.67 -9.06 -5.92
CA LEU A 34 16.38 -10.36 -6.53
C LEU A 34 16.09 -10.29 -8.04
N GLY A 35 16.14 -9.10 -8.65
CA GLY A 35 15.89 -8.89 -10.08
C GLY A 35 14.42 -8.63 -10.45
N VAL A 36 13.51 -8.58 -9.48
CA VAL A 36 12.10 -8.21 -9.70
C VAL A 36 11.96 -6.70 -9.60
N LYS A 37 12.07 -6.04 -10.76
CA LYS A 37 12.05 -4.57 -10.85
C LYS A 37 10.64 -3.98 -10.96
N ASP A 38 9.70 -4.79 -11.44
CA ASP A 38 8.32 -4.36 -11.66
C ASP A 38 7.43 -4.81 -10.48
N VAL A 39 7.41 -3.96 -9.45
CA VAL A 39 6.66 -4.17 -8.22
C VAL A 39 5.58 -3.10 -8.12
N HIS A 40 4.32 -3.52 -8.07
CA HIS A 40 3.19 -2.65 -7.82
C HIS A 40 2.67 -2.85 -6.40
N PHE A 41 2.41 -1.76 -5.70
CA PHE A 41 1.80 -1.78 -4.37
C PHE A 41 0.34 -1.41 -4.47
N VAL A 42 -0.52 -2.28 -3.93
CA VAL A 42 -1.91 -1.98 -3.61
C VAL A 42 -2.00 -1.87 -2.10
N ARG A 43 -2.52 -0.75 -1.62
CA ARG A 43 -2.54 -0.46 -0.18
C ARG A 43 -3.90 0.05 0.28
N ALA A 44 -4.34 -0.47 1.42
CA ALA A 44 -5.45 0.08 2.19
C ALA A 44 -4.91 0.68 3.52
N GLU A 45 -4.86 2.01 3.63
CA GLU A 45 -4.40 2.73 4.82
C GLU A 45 -5.57 3.28 5.66
N GLY A 46 -5.30 3.62 6.92
CA GLY A 46 -6.30 4.24 7.79
C GLY A 46 -7.37 3.26 8.31
N LEU A 47 -7.12 1.95 8.25
CA LEU A 47 -8.11 0.95 8.65
C LEU A 47 -8.49 1.01 10.14
N ALA A 48 -7.66 1.64 10.98
CA ALA A 48 -7.92 1.82 12.41
C ALA A 48 -8.50 3.22 12.75
N LEU A 49 -8.78 4.06 11.76
CA LEU A 49 -9.27 5.43 11.96
C LEU A 49 -10.80 5.56 11.99
N GLY A 50 -11.51 4.43 11.93
CA GLY A 50 -12.98 4.35 11.97
C GLY A 50 -13.57 3.66 10.74
N GLU A 51 -14.81 3.19 10.88
CA GLU A 51 -15.48 2.34 9.86
C GLU A 51 -15.56 3.01 8.48
N GLU A 52 -15.87 4.30 8.43
CA GLU A 52 -15.97 5.03 7.15
C GLU A 52 -14.62 5.10 6.42
N MET A 53 -13.53 5.35 7.16
CA MET A 53 -12.18 5.36 6.57
C MET A 53 -11.78 3.96 6.12
N GLN A 54 -12.05 2.95 6.96
CA GLN A 54 -11.79 1.55 6.63
C GLN A 54 -12.51 1.14 5.34
N LYS A 55 -13.80 1.45 5.20
CA LYS A 55 -14.59 1.13 4.02
C LYS A 55 -14.02 1.79 2.76
N ARG A 56 -13.76 3.09 2.80
CA ARG A 56 -13.19 3.84 1.65
C ARG A 56 -11.82 3.29 1.24
N ALA A 57 -10.97 2.97 2.20
CA ALA A 57 -9.63 2.43 1.93
C ALA A 57 -9.71 1.06 1.26
N LEU A 58 -10.62 0.19 1.69
CA LEU A 58 -10.84 -1.13 1.08
C LEU A 58 -11.43 -1.01 -0.33
N GLU A 59 -12.41 -0.12 -0.54
CA GLU A 59 -13.01 0.13 -1.86
C GLU A 59 -11.96 0.64 -2.86
N ALA A 60 -11.13 1.60 -2.44
CA ALA A 60 -10.05 2.12 -3.28
C ALA A 60 -9.01 1.04 -3.62
N ALA A 61 -8.60 0.23 -2.64
CA ALA A 61 -7.66 -0.88 -2.87
C ALA A 61 -8.24 -1.93 -3.84
N GLN A 62 -9.52 -2.27 -3.71
CA GLN A 62 -10.21 -3.19 -4.63
C GLN A 62 -10.25 -2.64 -6.06
N ALA A 63 -10.58 -1.36 -6.24
CA ALA A 63 -10.57 -0.72 -7.56
C ALA A 63 -9.17 -0.73 -8.20
N GLN A 64 -8.12 -0.50 -7.41
CA GLN A 64 -6.75 -0.58 -7.88
C GLN A 64 -6.35 -2.01 -8.29
N ILE A 65 -6.77 -3.03 -7.53
CA ILE A 65 -6.55 -4.45 -7.89
C ILE A 65 -7.21 -4.76 -9.24
N GLN A 66 -8.46 -4.34 -9.44
CA GLN A 66 -9.17 -4.54 -10.70
C GLN A 66 -8.45 -3.89 -11.88
N THR A 67 -7.87 -2.70 -11.67
CA THR A 67 -7.10 -1.99 -12.70
C THR A 67 -5.81 -2.72 -13.06
N LEU A 68 -5.12 -3.33 -12.08
CA LEU A 68 -3.86 -4.05 -12.30
C LEU A 68 -4.05 -5.49 -12.82
N ALA A 69 -5.24 -6.06 -12.63
CA ALA A 69 -5.58 -7.41 -13.07
C ALA A 69 -6.23 -7.47 -14.46
N ALA A 70 -6.57 -6.31 -15.04
CA ALA A 70 -7.09 -6.17 -16.40
C ALA A 70 -5.96 -6.20 -17.44
#